data_AF-M7WEH1-F1
#
_entry.id   AF-M7WEH1-F1
#
_cell.length_a   1.000
_cell.length_b   1.000
_cell.length_c   1.000
_cell.angle_alpha   90.00
_cell.angle_beta   90.00
_cell.angle_gamma   90.00
#
_symmetry.space_group_name_H-M   'P 1'
#
loop_
_entity.id
_entity.type
_entity.pdbx_description
1 polymer ?
#
loop_
_entity_poly.entity_id
_entity_poly.type
_entity_poly.pdbx_seq_one_letter_code
_entity_poly.pdbx_strand_id
1 'polypeptide(L)'
;MEDGIICGFIEELQEEEVPNPIMNRSGGCASWLGKKVPNNSCPYCQKPMLFMLQLYAPLEMVQSYHRVFYLFHCPFCLKFTVLRNQLPEGTLYDKEDFCESIVTEEQCIICGFPSSTHCPDCTTPYCCSLHCLYDREEHKLKCGQPLQRKLGRSRDKAKPQKNASEYLIVTEPENELIEKEDVQLKKVIENMHPDNEDLGIKESDLQQSDPVWIKFNTKIAKDPSQVLRYQFNGKPLWIKSNDIPQHPPSCPRCGKQCVFEWQLLPQFIYATNLDIELNIDFGTIVVYSCPDSCGGDDYVNEPIVVQYFDCI
;
A
#
# COMPACT_ATOMS: atom_id res chain seq x y z
N MET A 1 11.90 -18.71 -2.74
CA MET A 1 11.29 -17.70 -1.85
C MET A 1 11.52 -18.12 -0.42
N GLU A 2 12.13 -17.25 0.38
CA GLU A 2 12.42 -17.50 1.80
C GLU A 2 11.11 -17.75 2.56
N ASP A 3 11.04 -18.81 3.38
CA ASP A 3 9.86 -19.19 4.19
C ASP A 3 9.50 -18.16 5.30
N GLY A 4 10.17 -17.01 5.33
CA GLY A 4 10.05 -15.96 6.34
C GLY A 4 9.01 -14.89 6.01
N ILE A 5 8.61 -14.15 7.04
CA ILE A 5 7.82 -12.93 6.90
C ILE A 5 8.79 -11.78 6.61
N ILE A 6 8.44 -10.89 5.69
CA ILE A 6 9.20 -9.67 5.41
C ILE A 6 8.42 -8.48 5.96
N CYS A 7 9.04 -7.67 6.81
CA CYS A 7 8.50 -6.44 7.35
C CYS A 7 8.94 -5.24 6.49
N GLY A 8 8.07 -4.23 6.35
CA GLY A 8 8.41 -2.98 5.67
C GLY A 8 8.39 -1.78 6.61
N PHE A 9 9.26 -0.81 6.34
CA PHE A 9 9.50 0.39 7.14
C PHE A 9 9.56 1.63 6.26
N ILE A 10 9.14 2.78 6.80
CA ILE A 10 9.12 4.05 6.07
C ILE A 10 10.47 4.76 6.23
N GLU A 11 11.07 5.13 5.10
CA GLU A 11 12.26 5.97 5.02
C GLU A 11 12.02 7.18 4.10
N GLU A 12 12.76 8.27 4.31
CA GLU A 12 12.70 9.42 3.42
C GLU A 12 13.35 9.09 2.08
N LEU A 13 12.65 9.39 0.99
CA LEU A 13 13.20 9.27 -0.36
C LEU A 13 14.31 10.31 -0.57
N GLN A 14 15.50 9.86 -0.95
CA GLN A 14 16.65 10.74 -1.19
C GLN A 14 16.56 11.43 -2.57
N GLU A 15 17.28 12.54 -2.76
CA GLU A 15 17.18 13.34 -4.00
C GLU A 15 17.64 12.59 -5.26
N GLU A 16 18.56 11.64 -5.10
CA GLU A 16 19.08 10.76 -6.15
C GLU A 16 18.17 9.58 -6.50
N GLU A 17 17.21 9.25 -5.63
CA GLU A 17 16.31 8.12 -5.81
C GLU A 17 15.14 8.52 -6.71
N VAL A 18 15.17 8.06 -7.96
CA VAL A 18 14.12 8.35 -8.93
C VAL A 18 12.98 7.32 -8.80
N PRO A 19 11.73 7.75 -8.53
CA PRO A 19 10.59 6.84 -8.45
C PRO A 19 10.41 6.02 -9.73
N ASN A 20 10.21 4.72 -9.58
CA ASN A 20 10.17 3.78 -10.70
C ASN A 20 9.21 2.61 -10.43
N PRO A 21 8.78 1.82 -11.44
CA PRO A 21 7.72 0.82 -11.26
C PRO A 21 8.07 -0.37 -10.35
N ILE A 22 9.34 -0.68 -10.14
CA ILE A 22 9.78 -1.82 -9.31
C ILE A 22 10.28 -1.40 -7.93
N MET A 23 10.02 -0.14 -7.53
CA MET A 23 10.37 0.41 -6.22
C MET A 23 9.16 0.36 -5.25
N ASN A 24 9.39 -0.10 -4.03
CA ASN A 24 8.41 -0.04 -2.94
C ASN A 24 8.35 1.37 -2.37
N ARG A 25 7.20 2.05 -2.46
CA ARG A 25 7.09 3.45 -2.01
C ARG A 25 5.69 3.87 -1.64
N SER A 26 5.59 4.96 -0.91
CA SER A 26 4.38 5.63 -0.46
C SER A 26 4.36 7.09 -0.89
N GLY A 27 3.17 7.65 -1.11
CA GLY A 27 3.00 9.04 -1.55
C GLY A 27 3.31 9.26 -3.02
N GLY A 28 3.22 10.52 -3.46
CA GLY A 28 3.43 10.89 -4.86
C GLY A 28 2.34 10.32 -5.78
N CYS A 29 2.73 9.82 -6.94
CA CYS A 29 1.83 9.21 -7.92
C CYS A 29 2.32 7.84 -8.39
N ALA A 30 1.44 6.95 -8.87
CA ALA A 30 1.80 5.58 -9.26
C ALA A 30 2.79 5.51 -10.45
N SER A 31 3.77 4.60 -10.36
CA SER A 31 4.71 4.28 -11.45
C SER A 31 4.30 2.94 -12.04
N TRP A 32 3.67 2.97 -13.20
CA TRP A 32 3.01 1.82 -13.78
C TRP A 32 4.00 0.83 -14.41
N LEU A 33 3.85 -0.45 -14.05
CA LEU A 33 4.65 -1.56 -14.57
C LEU A 33 4.32 -1.89 -16.04
N GLY A 34 3.03 -1.95 -16.39
CA GLY A 34 2.53 -2.34 -17.70
C GLY A 34 1.92 -1.18 -18.47
N LYS A 35 1.86 -1.31 -19.81
CA LYS A 35 1.35 -0.24 -20.70
C LYS A 35 -0.16 -0.03 -20.65
N LYS A 36 -0.93 -1.05 -20.25
CA LYS A 36 -2.40 -1.04 -20.28
C LYS A 36 -3.01 -0.34 -19.07
N VAL A 37 -2.53 0.86 -18.75
CA VAL A 37 -2.95 1.59 -17.55
C VAL A 37 -4.45 1.91 -17.63
N PRO A 38 -5.26 1.55 -16.62
CA PRO A 38 -6.69 1.85 -16.63
C PRO A 38 -6.94 3.34 -16.34
N ASN A 39 -8.19 3.80 -16.48
CA ASN A 39 -8.58 5.13 -16.02
C ASN A 39 -8.83 5.14 -14.50
N ASN A 40 -8.66 6.31 -13.88
CA ASN A 40 -8.92 6.48 -12.45
C ASN A 40 -10.42 6.41 -12.15
N SER A 41 -10.91 5.23 -11.75
CA SER A 41 -12.30 5.04 -11.37
C SER A 41 -12.44 4.11 -10.18
N CYS A 42 -13.03 4.61 -9.09
CA CYS A 42 -13.38 3.80 -7.94
C CYS A 42 -14.40 2.72 -8.34
N PRO A 43 -14.15 1.42 -8.04
CA PRO A 43 -15.07 0.34 -8.42
C PRO A 43 -16.45 0.45 -7.74
N TYR A 44 -16.58 1.24 -6.68
CA TYR A 44 -17.82 1.40 -5.92
C TYR A 44 -18.68 2.60 -6.35
N CYS A 45 -18.06 3.77 -6.56
CA CYS A 45 -18.79 5.01 -6.88
C CYS A 45 -18.39 5.68 -8.19
N GLN A 46 -17.43 5.10 -8.93
CA GLN A 46 -16.90 5.62 -10.19
C GLN A 46 -16.24 7.00 -10.10
N LYS A 47 -15.96 7.50 -8.88
CA LYS A 47 -15.23 8.75 -8.67
C LYS A 47 -13.72 8.51 -8.63
N PRO A 48 -12.90 9.54 -8.91
CA PRO A 48 -11.45 9.45 -8.83
C PRO A 48 -10.96 9.05 -7.44
N MET A 49 -9.90 8.25 -7.41
CA MET A 49 -9.20 7.79 -6.22
C MET A 49 -7.83 8.46 -6.11
N LEU A 50 -7.29 8.47 -4.89
CA LEU A 50 -5.98 8.99 -4.54
C LEU A 50 -5.00 7.82 -4.37
N PHE A 51 -3.78 8.01 -4.86
CA PHE A 51 -2.71 7.02 -4.71
C PHE A 51 -2.18 7.01 -3.28
N MET A 52 -1.93 5.83 -2.73
CA MET A 52 -1.34 5.70 -1.39
C MET A 52 0.07 5.11 -1.46
N LEU A 53 0.21 3.93 -2.07
CA LEU A 53 1.49 3.23 -2.15
C LEU A 53 1.55 2.30 -3.35
N GLN A 54 2.77 1.88 -3.69
CA GLN A 54 3.04 0.76 -4.58
C GLN A 54 4.05 -0.21 -3.96
N LEU A 55 3.89 -1.50 -4.25
CA LEU A 55 4.76 -2.57 -3.76
C LEU A 55 5.13 -3.51 -4.90
N TYR A 56 6.42 -3.64 -5.16
CA TYR A 56 7.03 -4.68 -5.96
C TYR A 56 7.15 -5.97 -5.13
N ALA A 57 6.47 -7.02 -5.59
CA ALA A 57 6.31 -8.29 -4.89
C ALA A 57 6.50 -9.47 -5.88
N PRO A 58 7.72 -9.66 -6.41
CA PRO A 58 7.98 -10.67 -7.43
C PRO A 58 7.68 -12.08 -6.94
N LEU A 59 7.30 -12.96 -7.87
CA LEU A 59 7.14 -14.39 -7.62
C LEU A 59 8.03 -15.20 -8.56
N GLU A 60 8.45 -16.38 -8.12
CA GLU A 60 9.17 -17.37 -8.95
C GLU A 60 8.19 -18.10 -9.88
N MET A 61 7.43 -17.34 -10.66
CA MET A 61 6.45 -17.83 -11.64
C MET A 61 6.71 -17.14 -12.97
N VAL A 62 7.06 -17.90 -14.01
CA VAL A 62 7.46 -17.38 -15.33
C VAL A 62 6.42 -16.42 -15.91
N GLN A 63 5.13 -16.68 -15.72
CA GLN A 63 4.03 -15.85 -16.24
C GLN A 63 3.74 -14.58 -15.42
N SER A 64 4.37 -14.43 -14.26
CA SER A 64 4.10 -13.33 -13.32
C SER A 64 5.33 -13.02 -12.47
N TYR A 65 6.49 -12.92 -13.12
CA TYR A 65 7.76 -12.78 -12.42
C TYR A 65 7.84 -11.42 -11.73
N HIS A 66 7.64 -10.34 -12.49
CA HIS A 66 7.46 -9.02 -11.93
C HIS A 66 5.99 -8.84 -11.55
N ARG A 67 5.72 -8.48 -10.30
CA ARG A 67 4.37 -8.14 -9.84
C ARG A 67 4.44 -6.87 -9.04
N VAL A 68 3.55 -5.94 -9.35
CA VAL A 68 3.43 -4.68 -8.62
C VAL A 68 1.98 -4.50 -8.20
N PHE A 69 1.82 -4.17 -6.92
CA PHE A 69 0.55 -3.81 -6.31
C PHE A 69 0.49 -2.30 -6.13
N TYR A 70 -0.69 -1.73 -6.32
CA TYR A 70 -0.96 -0.31 -6.18
C TYR A 70 -2.17 -0.15 -5.28
N LEU A 71 -2.02 0.54 -4.16
CA LEU A 71 -3.09 0.83 -3.22
C LEU A 71 -3.63 2.23 -3.49
N PHE A 72 -4.95 2.33 -3.61
CA PHE A 72 -5.67 3.57 -3.78
C PHE A 72 -6.73 3.73 -2.69
N HIS A 73 -6.98 4.98 -2.31
CA HIS A 73 -8.07 5.36 -1.42
C HIS A 73 -9.10 6.20 -2.18
N CYS A 74 -10.37 5.87 -2.03
CA CYS A 74 -11.45 6.69 -2.55
C CYS A 74 -11.98 7.64 -1.45
N PRO A 75 -11.74 8.96 -1.55
CA PRO A 75 -12.15 9.92 -0.52
C PRO A 75 -13.68 10.09 -0.41
N PHE A 76 -14.44 9.56 -1.38
CA PHE A 76 -15.90 9.64 -1.39
C PHE A 76 -16.58 8.43 -0.75
N CYS A 77 -15.97 7.24 -0.87
CA CYS A 77 -16.48 6.02 -0.26
C CYS A 77 -15.77 5.65 1.04
N LEU A 78 -14.64 6.30 1.34
CA LEU A 78 -13.71 5.92 2.39
C LEU A 78 -13.27 4.46 2.29
N LYS A 79 -13.16 3.97 1.04
CA LYS A 79 -12.78 2.58 0.73
C LYS A 79 -11.43 2.52 0.05
N PHE A 80 -10.74 1.42 0.28
CA PHE A 80 -9.49 1.10 -0.37
C PHE A 80 -9.72 0.21 -1.59
N THR A 81 -8.83 0.31 -2.57
CA THR A 81 -8.82 -0.54 -3.76
C THR A 81 -7.38 -0.89 -4.08
N VAL A 82 -7.14 -2.16 -4.38
CA VAL A 82 -5.82 -2.65 -4.78
C VAL A 82 -5.88 -3.07 -6.23
N LEU A 83 -5.04 -2.46 -7.05
CA LEU A 83 -4.73 -2.92 -8.39
C LEU A 83 -3.44 -3.71 -8.35
N ARG A 84 -3.39 -4.79 -9.12
CA ARG A 84 -2.18 -5.55 -9.36
C ARG A 84 -1.93 -5.62 -10.85
N ASN A 85 -0.67 -5.43 -11.24
CA ASN A 85 -0.20 -5.78 -12.57
C ASN A 85 0.99 -6.72 -12.45
N GLN A 86 1.21 -7.49 -13.50
CA GLN A 86 2.36 -8.38 -13.60
C GLN A 86 2.91 -8.35 -15.02
N LEU A 87 4.16 -8.77 -15.14
CA LEU A 87 4.79 -9.10 -16.41
C LEU A 87 5.51 -10.45 -16.27
N PRO A 88 5.63 -11.21 -17.37
CA PRO A 88 6.38 -12.47 -17.35
C PRO A 88 7.88 -12.23 -17.18
N GLU A 89 8.63 -13.30 -17.00
CA GLU A 89 10.09 -13.31 -17.18
C GLU A 89 10.46 -13.09 -18.66
N GLY A 90 11.64 -12.54 -18.92
CA GLY A 90 12.15 -12.18 -20.24
C GLY A 90 11.80 -10.76 -20.69
N THR A 91 11.42 -9.87 -19.78
CA THR A 91 11.05 -8.48 -20.07
C THR A 91 12.26 -7.54 -19.95
N LEU A 92 12.03 -6.24 -20.17
CA LEU A 92 13.08 -5.23 -19.95
C LEU A 92 13.49 -5.15 -18.47
N TYR A 93 12.57 -5.43 -17.54
CA TYR A 93 12.80 -5.35 -16.09
C TYR A 93 13.68 -6.48 -15.54
N ASP A 94 14.02 -7.48 -16.34
CA ASP A 94 15.03 -8.49 -15.98
C ASP A 94 16.47 -8.01 -16.20
N LYS A 95 16.65 -6.86 -16.87
CA LYS A 95 17.97 -6.24 -17.07
C LYS A 95 18.35 -5.47 -15.82
N GLU A 96 19.56 -5.70 -15.30
CA GLU A 96 20.04 -5.12 -14.03
C GLU A 96 19.86 -3.59 -13.93
N ASP A 97 20.04 -2.87 -15.04
CA ASP A 97 19.98 -1.40 -15.06
C ASP A 97 18.62 -0.82 -15.46
N PHE A 98 17.61 -1.65 -15.77
CA PHE A 98 16.33 -1.16 -16.26
C PHE A 98 15.28 -1.14 -15.15
N CYS A 99 14.98 0.06 -14.68
CA CYS A 99 13.84 0.31 -13.80
C CYS A 99 12.87 1.34 -14.36
N GLU A 100 13.09 1.91 -15.55
CA GLU A 100 12.28 3.01 -16.06
C GLU A 100 10.81 2.62 -16.33
N SER A 101 9.90 3.61 -16.32
CA SER A 101 8.52 3.42 -16.76
C SER A 101 8.47 3.13 -18.26
N ILE A 102 7.79 2.05 -18.64
CA ILE A 102 7.50 1.73 -20.05
C ILE A 102 6.23 2.42 -20.58
N VAL A 103 5.52 3.16 -19.72
CA VAL A 103 4.31 3.92 -20.07
C VAL A 103 4.73 5.27 -20.67
N THR A 104 4.19 5.57 -21.85
CA THR A 104 4.55 6.76 -22.62
C THR A 104 3.46 7.81 -22.67
N GLU A 105 2.22 7.41 -22.35
CA GLU A 105 1.09 8.32 -22.20
C GLU A 105 1.35 9.31 -21.06
N GLU A 106 0.77 10.50 -21.19
CA GLU A 106 0.89 11.51 -20.15
C GLU A 106 0.00 11.16 -18.95
N GLN A 107 0.55 11.38 -17.75
CA GLN A 107 -0.01 10.88 -16.50
C GLN A 107 -0.36 12.02 -15.55
N CYS A 108 -1.40 11.81 -14.75
CA CYS A 108 -1.81 12.71 -13.71
C CYS A 108 -0.74 12.79 -12.62
N ILE A 109 -0.28 14.00 -12.29
CA ILE A 109 0.76 14.19 -11.26
C ILE A 109 0.31 13.81 -9.83
N ILE A 110 -1.00 13.66 -9.59
CA ILE A 110 -1.57 13.32 -8.27
C ILE A 110 -1.73 11.81 -8.07
N CYS A 111 -1.97 11.04 -9.13
CA CYS A 111 -2.30 9.61 -8.98
C CYS A 111 -1.63 8.69 -10.00
N GLY A 112 -1.02 9.23 -11.05
CA GLY A 112 -0.30 8.48 -12.08
C GLY A 112 -1.20 7.97 -13.19
N PHE A 113 -2.52 7.94 -13.03
CA PHE A 113 -3.45 7.51 -14.09
C PHE A 113 -3.38 8.42 -15.34
N PRO A 114 -3.78 7.94 -16.53
CA PRO A 114 -3.77 8.74 -17.75
C PRO A 114 -4.46 10.09 -17.58
N SER A 115 -3.85 11.14 -18.12
CA SER A 115 -4.39 12.50 -18.07
C SER A 115 -5.60 12.63 -19.00
N SER A 116 -6.56 13.47 -18.60
CA SER A 116 -7.70 13.85 -19.45
C SER A 116 -7.97 15.35 -19.46
N THR A 117 -7.30 16.10 -18.56
CA THR A 117 -7.39 17.55 -18.45
C THR A 117 -6.06 18.13 -17.99
N HIS A 118 -5.86 19.42 -18.24
CA HIS A 118 -4.62 20.12 -17.91
C HIS A 118 -4.88 21.43 -17.20
N CYS A 119 -3.88 21.92 -16.48
CA CYS A 119 -3.86 23.33 -16.06
C CYS A 119 -3.89 24.22 -17.32
N PRO A 120 -4.84 25.16 -17.44
CA PRO A 120 -4.95 26.02 -18.63
C PRO A 120 -3.74 26.96 -18.80
N ASP A 121 -3.03 27.26 -17.71
CA ASP A 121 -1.94 28.25 -17.72
C ASP A 121 -0.56 27.64 -17.99
N CYS A 122 -0.31 26.37 -17.59
CA CYS A 122 1.01 25.75 -17.71
C CYS A 122 1.01 24.28 -18.15
N THR A 123 -0.15 23.77 -18.58
CA THR A 123 -0.33 22.42 -19.13
C THR A 123 0.03 21.26 -18.20
N THR A 124 0.11 21.48 -16.88
CA THR A 124 0.29 20.36 -15.93
C THR A 124 -0.84 19.35 -16.06
N PRO A 125 -0.54 18.05 -16.20
CA PRO A 125 -1.54 17.02 -16.49
C PRO A 125 -2.27 16.48 -15.27
N TYR A 126 -3.59 16.31 -15.40
CA TYR A 126 -4.46 15.71 -14.40
C TYR A 126 -5.43 14.71 -15.03
N CYS A 127 -5.83 13.67 -14.29
CA CYS A 127 -6.82 12.70 -14.79
C CYS A 127 -8.25 13.24 -14.69
N CYS A 128 -8.48 14.30 -13.91
CA CYS A 128 -9.79 14.91 -13.70
C CYS A 128 -9.66 16.30 -13.05
N SER A 129 -10.74 17.09 -13.10
CA SER A 129 -10.79 18.42 -12.46
C SER A 129 -10.64 18.35 -10.94
N LEU A 130 -11.04 17.26 -10.29
CA LEU A 130 -10.87 17.08 -8.84
C LEU A 130 -9.39 17.06 -8.45
N HIS A 131 -8.55 16.33 -9.20
CA HIS A 131 -7.12 16.26 -8.90
C HIS A 131 -6.40 17.58 -9.21
N CYS A 132 -6.85 18.32 -10.22
CA CYS A 132 -6.39 19.70 -10.45
C CYS A 132 -6.74 20.61 -9.26
N LEU A 133 -7.93 20.44 -8.66
CA LEU A 133 -8.32 21.18 -7.46
C LEU A 133 -7.54 20.75 -6.22
N TYR A 134 -7.24 19.45 -6.09
CA TYR A 134 -6.43 18.91 -5.00
C TYR A 134 -5.02 19.52 -5.00
N ASP A 135 -4.42 19.64 -6.17
CA ASP A 135 -3.10 20.24 -6.37
C ASP A 135 -3.11 21.78 -6.25
N ARG A 136 -4.27 22.44 -6.23
CA ARG A 136 -4.40 23.88 -6.53
C ARG A 136 -3.46 24.78 -5.73
N GLU A 137 -3.33 24.56 -4.42
CA GLU A 137 -2.48 25.43 -3.58
C GLU A 137 -0.98 25.17 -3.79
N GLU A 138 -0.56 23.91 -3.90
CA GLU A 138 0.83 23.55 -4.20
C GLU A 138 1.22 23.96 -5.62
N HIS A 139 0.34 23.69 -6.58
CA HIS A 139 0.47 24.05 -7.98
C HIS A 139 0.66 25.55 -8.19
N LYS A 140 -0.18 26.38 -7.55
CA LYS A 140 -0.14 27.85 -7.69
C LYS A 140 1.24 28.43 -7.40
N LEU A 141 2.02 27.82 -6.51
CA LEU A 141 3.37 28.27 -6.16
C LEU A 141 4.36 28.11 -7.32
N LYS A 142 4.13 27.15 -8.22
CA LYS A 142 5.02 26.76 -9.32
C LYS A 142 4.39 26.99 -10.72
N CYS A 143 3.10 27.30 -10.78
CA CYS A 143 2.33 27.47 -12.02
C CYS A 143 2.89 28.62 -12.88
N GLY A 144 3.01 28.37 -14.20
CA GLY A 144 3.48 29.37 -15.17
C GLY A 144 4.99 29.64 -15.14
N GLN A 145 5.75 28.96 -14.28
CA GLN A 145 7.22 29.00 -14.35
C GLN A 145 7.70 28.09 -15.50
N PRO A 146 8.56 28.58 -16.42
CA PRO A 146 9.13 27.75 -17.47
C PRO A 146 9.88 26.58 -16.82
N LEU A 147 9.67 25.34 -17.29
CA LEU A 147 10.52 24.20 -16.98
C LEU A 147 11.95 24.55 -17.43
N GLN A 148 12.76 25.13 -16.53
CA GLN A 148 14.15 25.43 -16.82
C GLN A 148 14.89 24.11 -17.00
N ARG A 149 15.11 23.71 -18.26
CA ARG A 149 16.17 22.79 -18.64
C ARG A 149 17.45 23.30 -17.97
N LYS A 150 17.96 22.54 -16.98
CA LYS A 150 19.14 22.87 -16.19
C LYS A 150 20.31 23.28 -17.09
N LEU A 151 20.64 24.57 -17.11
CA LEU A 151 21.94 25.10 -17.52
C LEU A 151 22.39 26.09 -16.45
N GLY A 152 23.26 25.62 -15.55
CA GLY A 152 24.26 26.44 -14.85
C GLY A 152 23.79 27.42 -13.76
N ARG A 153 24.08 27.04 -12.52
CA ARG A 153 24.48 27.87 -11.35
C ARG A 153 23.60 29.09 -10.96
N SER A 154 22.91 28.95 -9.82
CA SER A 154 23.05 29.90 -8.70
C SER A 154 22.79 29.22 -7.37
N ARG A 155 23.58 29.59 -6.36
CA ARG A 155 23.46 29.14 -4.97
C ARG A 155 22.50 30.08 -4.25
N ASP A 156 21.25 29.70 -4.14
CA ASP A 156 20.37 30.16 -3.07
C ASP A 156 19.54 28.97 -2.62
N LYS A 157 19.77 28.54 -1.37
CA LYS A 157 19.08 27.40 -0.75
C LYS A 157 17.65 27.79 -0.40
N ALA A 158 16.78 27.87 -1.40
CA ALA A 158 15.36 27.69 -1.16
C ALA A 158 15.15 26.19 -0.87
N LYS A 159 14.74 25.85 0.35
CA LYS A 159 14.30 24.48 0.65
C LYS A 159 13.15 24.15 -0.31
N PRO A 160 13.22 23.07 -1.10
CA PRO A 160 12.11 22.68 -1.95
C PRO A 160 10.91 22.39 -1.07
N GLN A 161 9.81 23.11 -1.32
CA GLN A 161 8.55 22.94 -0.63
C GLN A 161 7.98 21.58 -1.08
N LYS A 162 7.93 20.64 -0.12
CA LYS A 162 7.54 19.23 -0.29
C LYS A 162 6.26 19.15 -1.13
N ASN A 163 6.33 18.44 -2.27
CA ASN A 163 5.14 17.75 -2.80
C ASN A 163 4.67 16.75 -1.71
N ALA A 164 3.44 16.24 -1.75
CA ALA A 164 2.96 15.16 -0.87
C ALA A 164 4.10 14.20 -0.51
N SER A 165 4.43 14.09 0.79
CA SER A 165 5.72 13.51 1.21
C SER A 165 5.89 12.11 0.62
N GLU A 166 6.86 11.96 -0.28
CA GLU A 166 7.19 10.68 -0.90
C GLU A 166 8.19 9.94 0.00
N TYR A 167 7.92 8.65 0.22
CA TYR A 167 8.71 7.81 1.11
C TYR A 167 9.06 6.49 0.44
N LEU A 168 10.25 5.98 0.74
CA LEU A 168 10.64 4.61 0.41
C LEU A 168 10.05 3.65 1.44
N ILE A 169 9.63 2.47 0.99
CA ILE A 169 9.28 1.35 1.89
C ILE A 169 10.42 0.33 1.81
N VAL A 170 11.33 0.39 2.79
CA VAL A 170 12.45 -0.54 2.90
C VAL A 170 11.98 -1.82 3.57
N THR A 171 12.44 -2.97 3.08
CA THR A 171 12.01 -4.28 3.55
C THR A 171 13.12 -5.06 4.21
N GLU A 172 12.83 -5.67 5.35
CA GLU A 172 13.75 -6.51 6.11
C GLU A 172 13.03 -7.79 6.57
N PRO A 173 13.72 -8.95 6.70
CA PRO A 173 13.13 -10.14 7.29
C PRO A 173 12.65 -9.89 8.72
N GLU A 174 11.49 -10.44 9.09
CA GLU A 174 11.01 -10.40 10.47
C GLU A 174 12.00 -11.14 11.38
N ASN A 175 12.40 -10.48 12.48
CA ASN A 175 13.18 -11.11 13.53
C ASN A 175 12.44 -12.35 14.07
N GLU A 176 13.00 -13.54 13.83
CA GLU A 176 12.38 -14.81 14.22
C GLU A 176 11.96 -14.79 15.70
N LEU A 177 10.71 -15.16 15.98
CA LEU A 177 10.38 -15.70 17.29
C LEU A 177 11.17 -17.00 17.42
N ILE A 178 12.06 -17.10 18.40
CA ILE A 178 12.57 -18.41 18.81
C ILE A 178 11.32 -19.27 19.08
N GLU A 179 11.19 -20.46 18.50
CA GLU A 179 9.99 -21.33 18.61
C GLU A 179 9.43 -21.45 20.04
N LYS A 180 10.30 -21.30 21.04
CA LYS A 180 9.98 -21.24 22.47
C LYS A 180 9.01 -20.10 22.81
N GLU A 181 9.16 -18.91 22.24
CA GLU A 181 8.31 -17.73 22.48
C GLU A 181 6.90 -17.93 21.93
N ASP A 182 6.76 -18.49 20.72
CA ASP A 182 5.44 -18.83 20.14
C ASP A 182 4.72 -19.91 20.96
N VAL A 183 5.45 -20.91 21.46
CA VAL A 183 4.91 -21.94 22.36
C VAL A 183 4.52 -21.34 23.71
N GLN A 184 5.32 -20.40 24.24
CA GLN A 184 4.99 -19.68 25.48
C GLN A 184 3.74 -18.82 25.31
N LEU A 185 3.63 -18.10 24.20
CA LEU A 185 2.48 -17.24 23.89
C LEU A 185 1.19 -18.03 23.75
N LYS A 186 1.25 -19.18 23.06
CA LYS A 186 0.13 -20.13 22.98
C LYS A 186 -0.32 -20.59 24.37
N LYS A 187 0.62 -20.98 25.24
CA LYS A 187 0.31 -21.39 26.62
C LYS A 187 -0.31 -20.26 27.45
N VAL A 188 0.15 -19.02 27.28
CA VAL A 188 -0.42 -17.86 27.99
C VAL A 188 -1.86 -17.63 27.53
N ILE A 189 -2.10 -17.62 26.21
CA ILE A 189 -3.42 -17.47 25.61
C ILE A 189 -4.39 -18.57 26.06
N GLU A 190 -3.96 -19.83 26.07
CA GLU A 190 -4.78 -20.99 26.48
C GLU A 190 -5.19 -20.94 27.96
N ASN A 191 -4.43 -20.25 28.81
CA ASN A 191 -4.71 -20.15 30.24
C ASN A 191 -5.65 -18.98 30.62
N MET A 192 -6.05 -18.10 29.68
CA MET A 192 -6.86 -16.91 29.96
C MET A 192 -8.39 -17.15 29.95
N HIS A 193 -8.87 -18.33 30.37
CA HIS A 193 -10.32 -18.59 30.43
C HIS A 193 -11.07 -17.62 31.39
N PRO A 194 -12.31 -17.20 31.05
CA PRO A 194 -13.03 -16.12 31.72
C PRO A 194 -13.90 -16.66 32.86
N ASP A 195 -13.32 -16.88 34.03
CA ASP A 195 -14.09 -16.99 35.28
C ASP A 195 -14.08 -15.63 35.97
N ASN A 196 -14.97 -14.73 35.54
CA ASN A 196 -15.53 -13.67 36.39
C ASN A 196 -16.82 -13.16 35.75
N GLU A 197 -17.93 -13.72 36.21
CA GLU A 197 -19.25 -13.11 36.07
C GLU A 197 -19.26 -11.74 36.78
N ASP A 198 -19.90 -10.78 36.12
CA ASP A 198 -20.46 -9.55 36.68
C ASP A 198 -19.50 -8.48 37.24
N LEU A 199 -18.91 -7.68 36.35
CA LEU A 199 -18.58 -6.27 36.62
C LEU A 199 -18.77 -5.47 35.33
N GLY A 200 -19.18 -4.21 35.41
CA GLY A 200 -19.36 -3.31 34.26
C GLY A 200 -18.04 -3.00 33.52
N ILE A 201 -17.56 -3.97 32.74
CA ILE A 201 -16.32 -3.94 31.97
C ILE A 201 -16.50 -3.02 30.74
N LYS A 202 -15.59 -2.06 30.56
CA LYS A 202 -15.59 -1.17 29.39
C LYS A 202 -15.13 -1.95 28.14
N GLU A 203 -15.59 -1.59 26.95
CA GLU A 203 -15.17 -2.23 25.68
C GLU A 203 -13.64 -2.29 25.50
N SER A 204 -12.92 -1.28 25.99
CA SER A 204 -11.44 -1.22 26.01
C SER A 204 -10.79 -2.38 26.77
N ASP A 205 -11.46 -2.90 27.79
CA ASP A 205 -10.94 -3.93 28.69
C ASP A 205 -11.27 -5.34 28.14
N LEU A 206 -12.35 -5.48 27.36
CA LEU A 206 -12.69 -6.69 26.60
C LEU A 206 -11.71 -6.93 25.44
N GLN A 207 -11.30 -5.86 24.75
CA GLN A 207 -10.34 -5.95 23.65
C GLN A 207 -8.92 -6.31 24.14
N GLN A 208 -8.53 -5.86 25.33
CA GLN A 208 -7.24 -6.21 25.95
C GLN A 208 -7.15 -7.68 26.41
N SER A 209 -8.28 -8.39 26.52
CA SER A 209 -8.33 -9.82 26.83
C SER A 209 -8.52 -10.72 25.61
N ASP A 210 -8.70 -10.17 24.40
CA ASP A 210 -8.78 -10.94 23.15
C ASP A 210 -7.41 -11.58 22.83
N PRO A 211 -7.32 -12.92 22.75
CA PRO A 211 -6.10 -13.62 22.34
C PRO A 211 -5.51 -13.13 21.01
N VAL A 212 -6.36 -12.72 20.06
CA VAL A 212 -5.92 -12.18 18.76
C VAL A 212 -5.24 -10.83 18.95
N TRP A 213 -5.81 -9.95 19.78
CA TRP A 213 -5.21 -8.66 20.12
C TRP A 213 -3.89 -8.82 20.88
N ILE A 214 -3.82 -9.75 21.84
CA ILE A 214 -2.59 -10.04 22.58
C ILE A 214 -1.49 -10.54 21.62
N LYS A 215 -1.84 -11.46 20.72
CA LYS A 215 -0.92 -11.94 19.68
C LYS A 215 -0.44 -10.82 18.77
N PHE A 216 -1.37 -9.96 18.31
CA PHE A 216 -1.05 -8.79 17.49
C PHE A 216 -0.05 -7.88 18.20
N ASN A 217 -0.36 -7.41 19.41
CA ASN A 217 0.51 -6.49 20.13
C ASN A 217 1.86 -7.10 20.48
N THR A 218 1.91 -8.38 20.83
CA THR A 218 3.18 -9.06 21.11
C THR A 218 4.09 -9.08 19.87
N LYS A 219 3.50 -9.32 18.70
CA LYS A 219 4.23 -9.30 17.43
C LYS A 219 4.69 -7.88 17.07
N ILE A 220 3.80 -6.89 17.15
CA ILE A 220 4.12 -5.51 16.82
C ILE A 220 5.14 -4.89 17.80
N ALA A 221 5.11 -5.27 19.08
CA ALA A 221 6.02 -4.75 20.09
C ALA A 221 7.51 -5.03 19.81
N LYS A 222 7.83 -6.03 18.98
CA LYS A 222 9.21 -6.31 18.58
C LYS A 222 9.77 -5.22 17.67
N ASP A 223 8.99 -4.82 16.68
CA ASP A 223 9.37 -3.80 15.70
C ASP A 223 8.19 -2.81 15.54
N PRO A 224 8.00 -1.87 16.48
CA PRO A 224 6.80 -1.02 16.52
C PRO A 224 6.66 -0.03 15.36
N SER A 225 7.73 0.19 14.59
CA SER A 225 7.76 1.07 13.42
C SER A 225 7.38 0.37 12.12
N GLN A 226 7.18 -0.95 12.13
CA GLN A 226 6.81 -1.70 10.93
C GLN A 226 5.45 -1.22 10.41
N VAL A 227 5.37 -1.00 9.09
CA VAL A 227 4.16 -0.52 8.41
C VAL A 227 3.56 -1.57 7.47
N LEU A 228 4.34 -2.57 7.06
CA LEU A 228 3.97 -3.58 6.08
C LEU A 228 4.43 -4.96 6.57
N ARG A 229 3.66 -6.01 6.28
CA ARG A 229 4.12 -7.41 6.39
C ARG A 229 3.76 -8.17 5.13
N TYR A 230 4.75 -8.76 4.47
CA TYR A 230 4.60 -9.54 3.24
C TYR A 230 4.93 -11.01 3.51
N GLN A 231 4.05 -11.90 3.03
CA GLN A 231 4.29 -13.34 2.99
C GLN A 231 3.30 -14.00 2.02
N PHE A 232 3.72 -14.25 0.77
CA PHE A 232 2.85 -14.93 -0.19
C PHE A 232 2.44 -16.32 0.32
N ASN A 233 1.14 -16.60 0.29
CA ASN A 233 0.54 -17.83 0.83
C ASN A 233 0.78 -18.04 2.34
N GLY A 234 1.03 -16.95 3.07
CA GLY A 234 1.19 -16.93 4.52
C GLY A 234 -0.14 -16.77 5.28
N LYS A 235 -0.05 -16.17 6.48
CA LYS A 235 -1.22 -15.87 7.30
C LYS A 235 -1.22 -14.40 7.75
N PRO A 236 -2.37 -13.70 7.67
CA PRO A 236 -2.49 -12.36 8.21
C PRO A 236 -2.33 -12.35 9.74
N LEU A 237 -1.80 -11.25 10.27
CA LEU A 237 -1.79 -10.90 11.68
C LEU A 237 -2.97 -9.95 11.94
N TRP A 238 -4.07 -10.52 12.42
CA TRP A 238 -5.31 -9.81 12.72
C TRP A 238 -5.24 -9.03 14.04
N ILE A 239 -6.01 -7.96 14.11
CA ILE A 239 -6.06 -7.06 15.28
C ILE A 239 -7.11 -7.51 16.29
N LYS A 240 -8.27 -7.95 15.79
CA LYS A 240 -9.38 -8.43 16.61
C LYS A 240 -9.96 -9.71 16.04
N SER A 241 -10.54 -10.54 16.90
CA SER A 241 -11.20 -11.80 16.52
C SER A 241 -12.44 -11.60 15.64
N ASN A 242 -13.13 -10.46 15.81
CA ASN A 242 -14.27 -10.07 14.99
C ASN A 242 -13.81 -9.69 13.57
N ASP A 243 -14.69 -9.86 12.58
CA ASP A 243 -14.44 -9.49 11.18
C ASP A 243 -13.28 -10.25 10.51
N ILE A 244 -12.78 -11.33 11.12
CA ILE A 244 -11.89 -12.28 10.45
C ILE A 244 -12.75 -13.14 9.50
N PRO A 245 -12.45 -13.17 8.20
CA PRO A 245 -13.20 -13.99 7.26
C PRO A 245 -12.97 -15.48 7.55
N GLN A 246 -14.05 -16.27 7.57
CA GLN A 246 -13.96 -17.73 7.80
C GLN A 246 -13.09 -18.43 6.74
N HIS A 247 -13.16 -17.93 5.51
CA HIS A 247 -12.34 -18.36 4.38
C HIS A 247 -11.83 -17.11 3.64
N PRO A 248 -10.62 -17.17 3.06
CA PRO A 248 -10.17 -16.12 2.14
C PRO A 248 -11.21 -15.79 1.04
N PRO A 249 -11.14 -14.61 0.42
CA PRO A 249 -11.99 -14.33 -0.75
C PRO A 249 -11.66 -15.28 -1.91
N SER A 250 -12.65 -15.56 -2.76
CA SER A 250 -12.40 -16.25 -4.03
C SER A 250 -11.86 -15.26 -5.07
N CYS A 251 -11.00 -15.74 -5.95
CA CYS A 251 -10.45 -14.94 -7.04
C CYS A 251 -11.58 -14.53 -7.99
N PRO A 252 -11.78 -13.21 -8.25
CA PRO A 252 -12.88 -12.74 -9.10
C PRO A 252 -12.71 -13.14 -10.58
N ARG A 253 -11.54 -13.66 -10.96
CA ARG A 253 -11.19 -14.00 -12.35
C ARG A 253 -11.35 -15.49 -12.64
N CYS A 254 -10.74 -16.35 -11.81
CA CYS A 254 -10.74 -17.80 -12.04
C CYS A 254 -11.55 -18.60 -11.01
N GLY A 255 -12.10 -17.96 -9.98
CA GLY A 255 -12.91 -18.62 -8.94
C GLY A 255 -12.12 -19.44 -7.91
N LYS A 256 -10.81 -19.63 -8.07
CA LYS A 256 -9.98 -20.31 -7.07
C LYS A 256 -9.92 -19.52 -5.77
N GLN A 257 -9.72 -20.21 -4.65
CA GLN A 257 -9.50 -19.59 -3.36
C GLN A 257 -8.24 -18.72 -3.39
N CYS A 258 -8.35 -17.43 -3.04
CA CYS A 258 -7.17 -16.58 -2.93
C CYS A 258 -6.34 -16.95 -1.70
N VAL A 259 -5.07 -16.55 -1.74
CA VAL A 259 -4.11 -16.71 -0.66
C VAL A 259 -3.70 -15.34 -0.14
N PHE A 260 -3.22 -15.28 1.10
CA PHE A 260 -2.66 -14.05 1.66
C PHE A 260 -1.45 -13.60 0.82
N GLU A 261 -1.32 -12.28 0.62
CA GLU A 261 -0.20 -11.69 -0.10
C GLU A 261 0.62 -10.77 0.83
N TRP A 262 0.00 -9.70 1.30
CA TRP A 262 0.59 -8.74 2.22
C TRP A 262 -0.46 -8.04 3.04
N GLN A 263 -0.03 -7.42 4.13
CA GLN A 263 -0.88 -6.56 4.95
C GLN A 263 -0.21 -5.22 5.24
N LEU A 264 -1.03 -4.17 5.23
CA LEU A 264 -0.67 -2.86 5.73
C LEU A 264 -1.10 -2.73 7.19
N LEU A 265 -0.23 -2.14 7.98
CA LEU A 265 -0.39 -1.92 9.40
C LEU A 265 -0.73 -0.45 9.69
N PRO A 266 -1.38 -0.16 10.82
CA PRO A 266 -1.92 1.17 11.09
C PRO A 266 -0.83 2.23 11.31
N GLN A 267 0.38 1.80 11.70
CA GLN A 267 1.60 2.62 11.78
C GLN A 267 1.87 3.40 10.49
N PHE A 268 1.47 2.86 9.33
CA PHE A 268 1.61 3.50 8.04
C PHE A 268 1.02 4.91 7.99
N ILE A 269 -0.18 5.09 8.58
CA ILE A 269 -0.93 6.35 8.54
C ILE A 269 -0.09 7.45 9.22
N TYR A 270 0.42 7.16 10.42
CA TYR A 270 1.21 8.11 11.20
C TYR A 270 2.59 8.36 10.60
N ALA A 271 3.25 7.31 10.07
CA ALA A 271 4.58 7.44 9.48
C ALA A 271 4.58 8.32 8.21
N THR A 272 3.45 8.42 7.53
CA THR A 272 3.29 9.15 6.26
C THR A 272 2.48 10.45 6.39
N ASN A 273 1.93 10.74 7.58
CA ASN A 273 1.00 11.86 7.84
C ASN A 273 -0.26 11.87 6.93
N LEU A 274 -0.69 10.70 6.45
CA LEU A 274 -1.83 10.59 5.53
C LEU A 274 -3.21 10.75 6.23
N ASP A 275 -3.28 10.62 7.55
CA ASP A 275 -4.50 10.88 8.32
C ASP A 275 -4.99 12.32 8.13
N ILE A 276 -4.06 13.28 8.21
CA ILE A 276 -4.35 14.72 8.11
C ILE A 276 -4.79 15.07 6.68
N GLU A 277 -4.16 14.46 5.68
CA GLU A 277 -4.39 14.78 4.27
C GLU A 277 -5.66 14.12 3.70
N LEU A 278 -5.90 12.85 4.08
CA LEU A 278 -6.87 12.00 3.40
C LEU A 278 -8.04 11.54 4.26
N ASN A 279 -8.07 11.89 5.56
CA ASN A 279 -9.08 11.41 6.53
C ASN A 279 -9.20 9.88 6.49
N ILE A 280 -8.04 9.22 6.46
CA ILE A 280 -7.91 7.76 6.38
C ILE A 280 -7.79 7.19 7.78
N ASP A 281 -8.58 6.16 8.06
CA ASP A 281 -8.46 5.33 9.25
C ASP A 281 -8.62 3.86 8.85
N PHE A 282 -7.78 2.99 9.43
CA PHE A 282 -7.89 1.55 9.38
C PHE A 282 -7.04 0.93 10.49
N GLY A 283 -7.50 -0.21 11.02
CA GLY A 283 -6.69 -1.09 11.84
C GLY A 283 -5.69 -1.85 10.98
N THR A 284 -6.14 -2.64 10.02
CA THR A 284 -5.24 -3.33 9.06
C THR A 284 -5.93 -3.51 7.72
N ILE A 285 -5.15 -3.43 6.64
CA ILE A 285 -5.59 -3.78 5.28
C ILE A 285 -4.86 -5.06 4.88
N VAL A 286 -5.61 -6.15 4.71
CA VAL A 286 -5.09 -7.45 4.30
C VAL A 286 -5.42 -7.68 2.84
N VAL A 287 -4.40 -7.88 2.03
CA VAL A 287 -4.52 -8.11 0.59
C VAL A 287 -4.36 -9.59 0.29
N TYR A 288 -5.25 -10.07 -0.57
CA TYR A 288 -5.25 -11.44 -1.06
C TYR A 288 -5.03 -11.45 -2.57
N SER A 289 -4.42 -12.51 -3.10
CA SER A 289 -4.27 -12.69 -4.54
C SER A 289 -4.49 -14.14 -4.96
N CYS A 290 -4.61 -14.35 -6.27
CA CYS A 290 -4.76 -15.69 -6.83
C CYS A 290 -3.47 -16.51 -6.63
N PRO A 291 -3.54 -17.77 -6.15
CA PRO A 291 -2.36 -18.62 -5.97
C PRO A 291 -1.59 -18.90 -7.27
N ASP A 292 -2.24 -18.85 -8.44
CA ASP A 292 -1.58 -18.99 -9.74
C ASP A 292 -1.25 -17.64 -10.40
N SER A 293 -1.45 -16.53 -9.68
CA SER A 293 -1.21 -15.18 -10.18
C SER A 293 -1.94 -14.91 -11.51
N CYS A 294 -3.21 -15.32 -11.61
CA CYS A 294 -3.98 -15.10 -12.84
C CYS A 294 -4.25 -13.60 -13.08
N GLY A 295 -4.30 -13.21 -14.37
CA GLY A 295 -4.52 -11.83 -14.79
C GLY A 295 -3.73 -11.45 -16.05
N GLY A 296 -2.66 -12.19 -16.35
CA GLY A 296 -1.76 -11.84 -17.46
C GLY A 296 -1.22 -10.42 -17.28
N ASP A 297 -0.92 -9.74 -18.39
CA ASP A 297 -0.31 -8.40 -18.35
C ASP A 297 -1.33 -7.26 -18.14
N ASP A 298 -2.58 -7.58 -17.77
CA ASP A 298 -3.61 -6.59 -17.48
C ASP A 298 -3.51 -6.07 -16.03
N TYR A 299 -4.18 -4.95 -15.75
CA TYR A 299 -4.38 -4.45 -14.39
C TYR A 299 -5.65 -5.07 -13.81
N VAL A 300 -5.51 -5.78 -12.69
CA VAL A 300 -6.61 -6.52 -12.06
C VAL A 300 -6.87 -6.01 -10.65
N ASN A 301 -8.15 -5.93 -10.26
CA ASN A 301 -8.52 -5.66 -8.88
C ASN A 301 -8.25 -6.90 -8.03
N GLU A 302 -7.54 -6.71 -6.92
CA GLU A 302 -7.33 -7.76 -5.93
C GLU A 302 -8.25 -7.57 -4.72
N PRO A 303 -8.78 -8.68 -4.16
CA PRO A 303 -9.66 -8.62 -3.01
C PRO A 303 -8.88 -8.24 -1.74
N ILE A 304 -9.52 -7.42 -0.91
CA ILE A 304 -8.97 -6.95 0.35
C ILE A 304 -9.95 -7.20 1.50
N VAL A 305 -9.41 -7.32 2.70
CA VAL A 305 -10.17 -7.31 3.95
C VAL A 305 -9.60 -6.21 4.82
N VAL A 306 -10.46 -5.34 5.34
CA VAL A 306 -10.05 -4.21 6.18
C VAL A 306 -10.68 -4.40 7.54
N GLN A 307 -9.86 -4.39 8.60
CA GLN A 307 -10.34 -4.21 9.97
C GLN A 307 -10.15 -2.75 10.36
N TYR A 308 -11.16 -2.14 10.97
CA TYR A 308 -11.10 -0.81 11.57
C TYR A 308 -10.96 -0.93 13.09
N PHE A 309 -10.31 0.04 13.73
CA PHE A 309 -10.15 0.07 15.19
C PHE A 309 -11.48 0.17 15.92
N ASP A 310 -12.35 1.07 15.46
CA ASP A 310 -13.69 1.27 16.02
C ASP A 310 -14.76 0.71 15.07
N CYS A 311 -15.73 -0.01 15.62
CA CYS A 311 -16.98 -0.32 14.92
C CYS A 311 -17.84 0.94 14.95
N ILE A 312 -17.77 1.77 13.90
CA ILE A 312 -18.78 2.82 13.68
C ILE A 312 -20.03 2.18 13.07
#